data_AF-A0A7I8IBB1-F1
#
_entry.id   AF-A0A7I8IBB1-F1
#
_cell.length_a   1.000
_cell.length_b   1.000
_cell.length_c   1.000
_cell.angle_alpha   90.00
_cell.angle_beta   90.00
_cell.angle_gamma   90.00
#
_symmetry.space_group_name_H-M   'P 1'
#
loop_
_entity.id
_entity.type
_entity.pdbx_description
1 polymer ?
#
loop_
_entity_poly.entity_id
_entity_poly.type
_entity_poly.pdbx_seq_one_letter_code
_entity_poly.pdbx_strand_id
1 'polypeptide(L)'
;MVVSGLLQIHLVDARVSDPSPGFWSPFLILLSLLVSAGRMDPYVILRYMGQERKSRVLREGGSNPTWNETFTFQAEYPAPDHQHNLVLKIMDEDTFSADDFAGAATINVGDLLQLGAEKGSAELPPHRYRVVLADRSYQGDIRVGVSFKRKVSIVSYFSFRFTGQERQMPKLEALAKKPLKDTVDNRVRQSSEKIKRAGEKEPKNHSPHARKTRDGIAMQEFY
;
A
#
# COMPACT_ATOMS: atom_id res chain seq x y z
N MET A 1 -1.18 -31.28 3.60
CA MET A 1 -0.92 -30.25 4.63
C MET A 1 -1.35 -28.92 4.04
N VAL A 2 -2.17 -28.14 4.74
CA VAL A 2 -2.59 -26.80 4.27
C VAL A 2 -1.49 -25.80 4.60
N VAL A 3 -1.11 -25.00 3.63
CA VAL A 3 -0.12 -23.93 3.77
C VAL A 3 -0.85 -22.60 3.85
N SER A 4 -0.68 -21.87 4.96
CA SER A 4 -1.25 -20.52 5.12
C SER A 4 -0.23 -19.44 4.76
N GLY A 5 -0.74 -18.30 4.30
CA GLY A 5 0.07 -17.18 3.86
C GLY A 5 -0.73 -15.89 3.72
N LEU A 6 -0.04 -14.87 3.22
CA LEU A 6 -0.63 -13.58 2.87
C LEU A 6 -0.66 -13.45 1.36
N LEU A 7 -1.86 -13.18 0.82
CA LEU A 7 -2.08 -12.81 -0.57
C LEU A 7 -2.20 -11.28 -0.64
N GLN A 8 -1.26 -10.64 -1.31
CA GLN A 8 -1.20 -9.19 -1.45
C GLN A 8 -1.58 -8.81 -2.89
N ILE A 9 -2.54 -7.91 -3.03
CA ILE A 9 -3.07 -7.42 -4.29
C ILE A 9 -2.64 -5.97 -4.48
N HIS A 10 -1.92 -5.68 -5.57
CA HIS A 10 -1.56 -4.34 -5.97
C HIS A 10 -2.51 -3.87 -7.08
N LEU A 11 -3.50 -3.06 -6.70
CA LEU A 11 -4.47 -2.46 -7.60
C LEU A 11 -3.86 -1.18 -8.20
N VAL A 12 -3.61 -1.17 -9.51
CA VAL A 12 -2.89 -0.07 -10.18
C VAL A 12 -3.87 0.92 -10.81
N ASP A 13 -4.47 0.53 -11.93
CA ASP A 13 -5.37 1.35 -12.73
C ASP A 13 -6.43 0.50 -13.44
N ALA A 14 -7.45 1.15 -13.99
CA ALA A 14 -8.37 0.54 -14.93
C ALA A 14 -8.63 1.45 -16.13
N ARG A 15 -9.19 0.85 -17.17
CA ARG A 15 -9.80 1.53 -18.30
C ARG A 15 -11.15 0.89 -18.49
N VAL A 16 -12.21 1.61 -18.16
CA VAL A 16 -13.57 1.13 -18.29
C VAL A 16 -14.21 1.91 -19.42
N SER A 17 -14.85 1.21 -20.34
CA SER A 17 -15.66 1.91 -21.35
C SER A 17 -16.79 2.63 -20.64
N ASP A 18 -17.11 3.86 -21.04
CA ASP A 18 -18.35 4.48 -20.60
C ASP A 18 -19.48 3.50 -20.94
N PRO A 19 -20.43 3.25 -20.02
CA PRO A 19 -21.55 2.37 -20.31
C PRO A 19 -22.24 2.90 -21.56
N SER A 20 -22.08 2.19 -22.68
CA SER A 20 -22.78 2.52 -23.91
C SER A 20 -24.26 2.34 -23.60
N PRO A 21 -25.10 3.37 -23.79
CA PRO A 21 -26.48 3.34 -23.33
C PRO A 21 -27.24 2.30 -24.14
N GLY A 22 -27.35 1.08 -23.59
CA GLY A 22 -28.31 0.10 -24.03
C GLY A 22 -29.70 0.61 -23.67
N PHE A 23 -30.44 1.12 -24.66
CA PHE A 23 -31.90 1.25 -24.65
C PHE A 23 -32.56 1.88 -23.41
N TRP A 24 -31.98 2.94 -22.85
CA TRP A 24 -32.71 3.84 -21.95
C TRP A 24 -33.14 5.10 -22.70
N SER A 25 -34.29 5.65 -22.32
CA SER A 25 -34.91 6.81 -22.96
C SER A 25 -33.91 7.93 -23.26
N PRO A 26 -33.94 8.58 -24.44
CA PRO A 26 -33.11 9.73 -24.78
C PRO A 26 -33.15 10.85 -23.73
N PHE A 27 -34.27 10.94 -22.99
CA PHE A 27 -34.45 11.89 -21.90
C PHE A 27 -33.57 11.60 -20.68
N LEU A 28 -33.36 10.31 -20.35
CA LEU A 28 -32.47 9.90 -19.25
C LEU A 28 -30.99 9.97 -19.65
N ILE A 29 -30.68 9.76 -20.93
CA ILE A 29 -29.32 9.97 -21.47
C ILE A 29 -28.96 11.45 -21.36
N LEU A 30 -29.84 12.35 -21.82
CA LEU A 30 -29.60 13.78 -21.70
C LEU A 30 -29.56 14.22 -20.25
N LEU A 31 -30.41 13.68 -19.37
CA LEU A 31 -30.38 14.00 -17.95
C LEU A 31 -29.11 13.47 -17.26
N SER A 32 -28.65 12.26 -17.57
CA SER A 32 -27.37 11.72 -17.09
C SER A 32 -26.20 12.56 -17.59
N LEU A 33 -26.17 12.96 -18.87
CA LEU A 33 -25.14 13.84 -19.42
C LEU A 33 -25.21 15.28 -18.87
N LEU A 34 -26.40 15.77 -18.52
CA LEU A 34 -26.62 17.11 -17.96
C LEU A 34 -26.36 17.17 -16.45
N VAL A 35 -26.59 16.07 -15.73
CA VAL A 35 -26.31 15.92 -14.30
C VAL A 35 -24.86 15.50 -14.06
N SER A 36 -24.26 14.77 -14.99
CA SER A 36 -22.89 14.22 -14.92
C SER A 36 -21.91 14.95 -15.84
N ALA A 37 -22.00 16.28 -15.87
CA ALA A 37 -20.88 17.11 -16.28
C ALA A 37 -19.75 16.99 -15.24
N GLY A 38 -19.19 15.79 -15.02
CA GLY A 38 -18.19 15.60 -13.98
C GLY A 38 -17.74 14.19 -13.61
N ARG A 39 -17.69 13.22 -14.54
CA ARG A 39 -16.87 11.97 -14.44
C ARG A 39 -17.31 10.95 -13.36
N MET A 40 -17.24 9.66 -13.74
CA MET A 40 -17.36 8.51 -12.83
C MET A 40 -16.53 8.71 -11.54
N ASP A 41 -17.05 8.26 -10.40
CA ASP A 41 -16.42 8.20 -9.08
C ASP A 41 -16.02 6.75 -8.75
N PRO A 42 -15.05 6.14 -9.47
CA PRO A 42 -14.89 4.71 -9.43
C PRO A 42 -14.20 4.23 -8.15
N TYR A 43 -14.65 3.07 -7.68
CA TYR A 43 -13.99 2.29 -6.65
C TYR A 43 -14.05 0.79 -6.96
N VAL A 44 -13.19 0.01 -6.31
CA VAL A 44 -13.10 -1.43 -6.52
C VAL A 44 -13.40 -2.18 -5.23
N ILE A 45 -14.32 -3.15 -5.32
CA ILE A 45 -14.55 -4.15 -4.28
C ILE A 45 -13.76 -5.41 -4.65
N LEU A 46 -12.79 -5.78 -3.82
CA LEU A 46 -11.97 -6.97 -3.95
C LEU A 46 -12.51 -8.06 -3.02
N ARG A 47 -12.81 -9.23 -3.58
CA ARG A 47 -13.28 -10.40 -2.82
C ARG A 47 -12.39 -11.61 -3.05
N TYR A 48 -11.99 -12.25 -1.95
CA TYR A 48 -11.22 -13.49 -1.97
C TYR A 48 -11.56 -14.34 -0.74
N MET A 49 -11.99 -15.59 -0.94
CA MET A 49 -12.26 -16.55 0.15
C MET A 49 -13.12 -15.96 1.29
N GLY A 50 -14.27 -15.37 0.94
CA GLY A 50 -15.19 -14.74 1.90
C GLY A 50 -14.70 -13.43 2.53
N GLN A 51 -13.45 -13.02 2.29
CA GLN A 51 -12.94 -11.73 2.71
C GLN A 51 -13.22 -10.67 1.65
N GLU A 52 -13.59 -9.47 2.09
CA GLU A 52 -13.85 -8.32 1.23
C GLU A 52 -13.00 -7.11 1.65
N ARG A 53 -12.54 -6.34 0.65
CA ARG A 53 -11.89 -5.04 0.83
C ARG A 53 -12.44 -4.06 -0.21
N LYS A 54 -12.58 -2.78 0.15
CA LYS A 54 -12.99 -1.69 -0.75
C LYS A 54 -11.81 -0.72 -0.91
N SER A 55 -11.55 -0.29 -2.15
CA SER A 55 -10.58 0.78 -2.42
C SER A 55 -11.11 2.14 -2.03
N ARG A 56 -10.26 3.17 -2.09
CA ARG A 56 -10.78 4.53 -2.06
C ARG A 56 -11.65 4.79 -3.30
N VAL A 57 -12.59 5.69 -3.12
CA VAL A 57 -13.41 6.27 -4.19
C VAL A 57 -12.60 7.40 -4.81
N LEU A 58 -12.47 7.39 -6.13
CA LEU A 58 -11.78 8.43 -6.86
C LEU A 58 -12.79 9.44 -7.39
N ARG A 59 -13.04 10.50 -6.62
CA ARG A 59 -13.95 11.58 -7.03
C ARG A 59 -13.50 12.20 -8.35
N GLU A 60 -14.41 12.31 -9.31
CA GLU A 60 -14.20 12.74 -10.69
C GLU A 60 -13.10 11.94 -11.43
N GLY A 61 -12.94 10.65 -11.09
CA GLY A 61 -11.89 9.77 -11.59
C GLY A 61 -12.06 9.37 -13.06
N GLY A 62 -13.29 9.37 -13.56
CA GLY A 62 -13.64 9.09 -14.95
C GLY A 62 -13.38 7.63 -15.38
N SER A 63 -13.28 7.43 -16.69
CA SER A 63 -13.12 6.11 -17.33
C SER A 63 -11.73 5.48 -17.16
N ASN A 64 -10.74 6.24 -16.67
CA ASN A 64 -9.33 5.81 -16.57
C ASN A 64 -8.76 5.98 -15.15
N PRO A 65 -9.41 5.39 -14.13
CA PRO A 65 -9.00 5.57 -12.75
C PRO A 65 -7.64 4.96 -12.43
N THR A 66 -6.91 5.61 -11.52
CA THR A 66 -5.62 5.14 -11.00
C THR A 66 -5.65 5.14 -9.47
N TRP A 67 -5.67 3.95 -8.87
CA TRP A 67 -5.73 3.78 -7.41
C TRP A 67 -4.34 3.70 -6.80
N ASN A 68 -3.44 2.86 -7.35
CA ASN A 68 -2.13 2.52 -6.76
C ASN A 68 -2.25 2.10 -5.28
N GLU A 69 -3.19 1.20 -4.99
CA GLU A 69 -3.49 0.72 -3.64
C GLU A 69 -3.09 -0.74 -3.46
N THR A 70 -2.75 -1.09 -2.22
CA THR A 70 -2.38 -2.46 -1.87
C THR A 70 -3.31 -3.03 -0.81
N PHE A 71 -3.82 -4.23 -1.07
CA PHE A 71 -4.71 -4.97 -0.17
C PHE A 71 -4.10 -6.29 0.24
N THR A 72 -4.40 -6.74 1.45
CA THR A 72 -3.89 -8.01 1.98
C THR A 72 -5.04 -8.91 2.43
N PHE A 73 -4.99 -10.15 1.98
CA PHE A 73 -5.92 -11.23 2.32
C PHE A 73 -5.17 -12.38 3.00
N GLN A 74 -5.84 -13.07 3.91
CA GLN A 74 -5.39 -14.39 4.34
C GLN A 74 -5.65 -15.39 3.22
N ALA A 75 -4.68 -16.24 2.92
CA ALA A 75 -4.82 -17.27 1.90
C ALA A 75 -4.27 -18.60 2.40
N GLU A 76 -4.90 -19.67 1.95
CA GLU A 76 -4.54 -21.05 2.24
C GLU A 76 -4.45 -21.84 0.95
N TYR A 77 -3.51 -22.79 0.89
CA TYR A 77 -3.34 -23.71 -0.22
C TYR A 77 -3.14 -25.15 0.26
N PRO A 78 -3.91 -26.13 -0.25
CA PRO A 78 -5.11 -25.94 -1.07
C PRO A 78 -6.21 -25.23 -0.27
N ALA A 79 -7.09 -24.49 -0.97
CA ALA A 79 -8.23 -23.83 -0.34
C ALA A 79 -9.39 -24.82 -0.15
N PRO A 80 -10.29 -24.57 0.82
CA PRO A 80 -11.59 -25.24 0.87
C PRO A 80 -12.29 -25.13 -0.50
N ASP A 81 -12.85 -26.24 -0.98
CA ASP A 81 -13.55 -26.34 -2.27
C ASP A 81 -12.72 -26.01 -3.52
N HIS A 82 -11.39 -25.94 -3.41
CA HIS A 82 -10.45 -25.65 -4.52
C HIS A 82 -10.73 -24.32 -5.25
N GLN A 83 -11.46 -23.38 -4.61
CA GLN A 83 -11.81 -22.12 -5.24
C GLN A 83 -10.72 -21.07 -4.97
N HIS A 84 -9.96 -20.72 -6.01
CA HIS A 84 -8.83 -19.78 -5.93
C HIS A 84 -9.08 -18.50 -6.74
N ASN A 85 -10.33 -18.03 -6.75
CA ASN A 85 -10.72 -16.87 -7.54
C ASN A 85 -10.66 -15.58 -6.70
N LEU A 86 -9.83 -14.65 -7.15
CA LEU A 86 -9.89 -13.25 -6.74
C LEU A 86 -10.86 -12.51 -7.67
N VAL A 87 -11.91 -11.94 -7.10
CA VAL A 87 -12.91 -11.18 -7.85
C VAL A 87 -12.72 -9.69 -7.56
N LEU A 88 -12.61 -8.89 -8.62
CA LEU A 88 -12.58 -7.44 -8.54
C LEU A 88 -13.83 -6.89 -9.22
N LYS A 89 -14.65 -6.15 -8.48
CA LYS A 89 -15.82 -5.46 -9.01
C LYS A 89 -15.57 -3.97 -9.02
N ILE A 90 -15.73 -3.34 -10.17
CA ILE A 90 -15.63 -1.90 -10.34
C ILE A 90 -17.04 -1.32 -10.20
N MET A 91 -17.17 -0.31 -9.36
CA MET A 91 -18.41 0.38 -9.03
C MET A 91 -18.23 1.88 -9.24
N ASP A 92 -19.30 2.58 -9.56
CA ASP A 92 -19.39 4.04 -9.58
C ASP A 92 -20.19 4.52 -8.35
N GLU A 93 -19.60 5.38 -7.52
CA GLU A 93 -20.28 5.89 -6.31
C GLU A 93 -21.15 7.10 -6.64
N ASP A 94 -22.47 6.91 -6.61
CA ASP A 94 -23.43 8.00 -6.82
C ASP A 94 -23.85 8.65 -5.50
N THR A 95 -24.03 9.97 -5.51
CA THR A 95 -24.37 10.72 -4.30
C THR A 95 -25.84 10.58 -3.88
N PHE A 96 -26.74 10.26 -4.82
CA PHE A 96 -28.20 10.21 -4.58
C PHE A 96 -28.90 8.97 -5.16
N SER A 97 -28.15 8.03 -5.74
CA SER A 97 -28.64 6.75 -6.30
C SER A 97 -27.88 5.58 -5.68
N ALA A 98 -28.34 4.36 -5.99
CA ALA A 98 -27.54 3.18 -5.73
C ALA A 98 -26.33 3.18 -6.66
N ASP A 99 -25.16 2.80 -6.14
CA ASP A 99 -23.92 2.70 -6.91
C ASP A 99 -24.06 1.82 -8.16
N ASP A 100 -23.57 2.34 -9.29
CA ASP A 100 -23.69 1.66 -10.58
C ASP A 100 -22.56 0.64 -10.78
N PHE A 101 -22.92 -0.55 -11.27
CA PHE A 101 -21.96 -1.59 -11.58
C PHE A 101 -21.27 -1.34 -12.93
N ALA A 102 -19.97 -1.06 -12.89
CA ALA A 102 -19.17 -0.75 -14.07
C ALA A 102 -18.49 -1.99 -14.70
N GLY A 103 -18.48 -3.12 -14.00
CA GLY A 103 -17.94 -4.38 -14.51
C GLY A 103 -17.10 -5.15 -13.49
N ALA A 104 -16.73 -6.38 -13.82
CA ALA A 104 -15.91 -7.22 -12.96
C ALA A 104 -14.80 -7.96 -13.71
N ALA A 105 -13.70 -8.21 -13.01
CA ALA A 105 -12.63 -9.10 -13.44
C ALA A 105 -12.49 -10.24 -12.42
N THR A 106 -12.16 -11.44 -12.92
CA THR A 106 -11.87 -12.61 -12.08
C THR A 106 -10.48 -13.11 -12.43
N ILE A 107 -9.65 -13.29 -11.41
CA ILE A 107 -8.26 -13.76 -11.52
C ILE A 107 -8.16 -15.08 -10.78
N ASN A 108 -7.78 -16.16 -11.47
CA ASN A 108 -7.45 -17.41 -10.82
C ASN A 108 -6.01 -17.32 -10.28
N VAL A 109 -5.86 -17.43 -8.96
CA VAL A 109 -4.57 -17.36 -8.26
C VAL A 109 -4.07 -18.74 -7.80
N GLY A 110 -4.70 -19.83 -8.24
CA GLY A 110 -4.37 -21.20 -7.80
C GLY A 110 -2.92 -21.57 -8.06
N ASP A 111 -2.42 -21.39 -9.29
CA ASP A 111 -1.04 -21.69 -9.66
C ASP A 111 -0.04 -20.83 -8.88
N LEU A 112 -0.38 -19.56 -8.63
CA LEU A 112 0.44 -18.64 -7.84
C LEU A 112 0.54 -19.12 -6.39
N LEU A 113 -0.58 -19.54 -5.80
CA LEU A 113 -0.64 -20.04 -4.44
C LEU A 113 0.10 -21.37 -4.31
N GLN A 114 -0.04 -22.27 -5.27
CA GLN A 114 0.71 -23.52 -5.32
C GLN A 114 2.21 -23.25 -5.33
N LEU A 115 2.66 -22.44 -6.30
CA LEU A 115 4.07 -22.10 -6.46
C LEU A 115 4.63 -21.42 -5.21
N GLY A 116 3.87 -20.51 -4.61
CA GLY A 116 4.25 -19.81 -3.39
C GLY A 116 4.20 -20.69 -2.14
N ALA A 117 3.33 -21.69 -2.08
CA ALA A 117 3.32 -22.68 -1.00
C ALA A 117 4.57 -23.57 -1.04
N GLU A 118 4.98 -23.99 -2.24
CA GLU A 118 6.16 -24.80 -2.49
C GLU A 118 7.47 -24.01 -2.27
N LYS A 119 7.60 -22.84 -2.92
CA LYS A 119 8.84 -22.03 -2.92
C LYS A 119 8.93 -21.01 -1.78
N GLY A 120 7.87 -20.84 -1.00
CA GLY A 120 7.77 -19.88 0.11
C GLY A 120 7.19 -18.52 -0.31
N SER A 121 7.36 -18.11 -1.57
CA SER A 121 6.69 -16.95 -2.14
C SER A 121 6.61 -17.04 -3.66
N ALA A 122 5.65 -16.34 -4.25
CA ALA A 122 5.53 -16.17 -5.69
C ALA A 122 4.84 -14.83 -6.01
N GLU A 123 5.05 -14.30 -7.22
CA GLU A 123 4.35 -13.09 -7.69
C GLU A 123 3.90 -13.22 -9.15
N LEU A 124 2.79 -12.54 -9.43
CA LEU A 124 2.36 -12.10 -10.74
C LEU A 124 2.57 -10.58 -10.79
N PRO A 125 3.45 -10.08 -11.67
CA PRO A 125 3.61 -8.64 -11.83
C PRO A 125 2.30 -8.00 -12.31
N PRO A 126 2.14 -6.67 -12.16
CA PRO A 126 0.95 -5.98 -12.64
C PRO A 126 0.60 -6.30 -14.10
N HIS A 127 -0.54 -6.95 -14.29
CA HIS A 127 -1.03 -7.39 -15.60
C HIS A 127 -2.46 -6.90 -15.82
N ARG A 128 -2.87 -6.73 -17.09
CA ARG A 128 -4.22 -6.29 -17.46
C ARG A 128 -5.17 -7.49 -17.53
N TYR A 129 -6.27 -7.41 -16.79
CA TYR A 129 -7.33 -8.40 -16.79
C TYR A 129 -8.58 -7.81 -17.44
N ARG A 130 -9.29 -8.66 -18.19
CA ARG A 130 -10.53 -8.28 -18.86
C ARG A 130 -11.62 -7.95 -17.83
N VAL A 131 -12.22 -6.77 -17.96
CA VAL A 131 -13.42 -6.36 -17.23
C VAL A 131 -14.63 -6.68 -18.10
N VAL A 132 -15.63 -7.33 -17.51
CA VAL A 132 -16.85 -7.72 -18.20
C VAL A 132 -18.10 -7.39 -17.39
N LEU A 133 -19.22 -7.16 -18.09
CA LEU A 133 -20.54 -7.02 -17.47
C LEU A 133 -21.16 -8.40 -17.17
N ALA A 134 -22.36 -8.41 -16.59
CA ALA A 134 -23.10 -9.62 -16.26
C ALA A 134 -23.43 -10.50 -17.49
N ASP A 135 -23.65 -9.87 -18.64
CA ASP A 135 -23.87 -10.53 -19.94
C ASP A 135 -22.57 -10.99 -20.63
N ARG A 136 -21.41 -10.81 -19.97
CA ARG A 136 -20.06 -11.12 -20.46
C ARG A 136 -19.55 -10.20 -21.57
N SER A 137 -20.25 -9.10 -21.87
CA SER A 137 -19.74 -8.06 -22.76
C SER A 137 -18.45 -7.45 -22.20
N TYR A 138 -17.56 -7.01 -23.08
CA TYR A 138 -16.30 -6.39 -22.70
C TYR A 138 -16.51 -4.94 -22.29
N GLN A 139 -16.04 -4.57 -21.10
CA GLN A 139 -16.14 -3.21 -20.57
C GLN A 139 -14.76 -2.59 -20.32
N GLY A 140 -13.69 -3.14 -20.90
CA GLY A 140 -12.33 -2.64 -20.73
C GLY A 140 -11.44 -3.54 -19.88
N ASP A 141 -10.45 -2.95 -19.21
CA ASP A 141 -9.38 -3.70 -18.56
C ASP A 141 -8.97 -3.11 -17.21
N ILE A 142 -8.52 -3.96 -16.28
CA ILE A 142 -8.04 -3.57 -14.95
C ILE A 142 -6.63 -4.14 -14.73
N ARG A 143 -5.70 -3.31 -14.26
CA ARG A 143 -4.30 -3.68 -14.05
C ARG A 143 -4.03 -4.02 -12.59
N VAL A 144 -3.65 -5.27 -12.35
CA VAL A 144 -3.49 -5.83 -11.00
C VAL A 144 -2.22 -6.66 -10.90
N GLY A 145 -1.40 -6.42 -9.87
CA GLY A 145 -0.32 -7.32 -9.45
C GLY A 145 -0.79 -8.18 -8.28
N VAL A 146 -0.29 -9.41 -8.19
CA VAL A 146 -0.67 -10.35 -7.13
C VAL A 146 0.59 -11.00 -6.58
N SER A 147 0.78 -11.04 -5.28
CA SER A 147 1.88 -11.79 -4.68
C SER A 147 1.40 -12.61 -3.49
N PHE A 148 2.03 -13.77 -3.29
CA PHE A 148 1.78 -14.62 -2.16
C PHE A 148 3.07 -14.84 -1.37
N LYS A 149 2.98 -14.75 -0.05
CA LYS A 149 4.06 -15.09 0.87
C LYS A 149 3.55 -16.05 1.94
N ARG A 150 4.20 -17.22 2.02
CA ARG A 150 3.90 -18.23 3.05
C ARG A 150 4.18 -17.66 4.44
N LYS A 151 3.27 -17.90 5.38
CA LYS A 151 3.53 -17.64 6.80
C LYS A 151 4.44 -18.73 7.33
N VAL A 152 5.63 -18.35 7.79
CA VAL A 152 6.49 -19.27 8.53
C VAL A 152 6.08 -19.19 10.01
N SER A 153 5.43 -20.24 10.50
CA SER A 153 5.15 -20.36 11.93
C SER A 153 6.46 -20.63 12.66
N ILE A 154 6.72 -19.85 13.73
CA ILE A 154 7.87 -20.08 14.61
C ILE A 154 7.80 -21.47 15.25
N VAL A 155 6.58 -21.99 15.44
CA VAL A 155 6.35 -23.35 15.97
C VAL A 155 6.87 -24.39 14.98
N SER A 156 6.57 -24.27 13.68
CA SER A 156 7.15 -25.17 12.67
C SER A 156 8.67 -25.05 12.58
N TYR A 157 9.23 -23.85 12.77
CA TYR A 157 10.68 -23.65 12.83
C TYR A 157 11.29 -24.38 14.04
N PHE A 158 10.71 -24.26 15.23
CA PHE A 158 11.19 -24.96 16.42
C PHE A 158 10.96 -26.47 16.34
N SER A 159 9.82 -26.93 15.82
CA SER A 159 9.55 -28.36 15.62
C SER A 159 10.52 -28.97 14.61
N PHE A 160 10.78 -28.32 13.47
CA PHE A 160 11.79 -28.79 12.50
C PHE A 160 13.20 -28.83 13.11
N ARG A 161 13.56 -27.83 13.93
CA ARG A 161 14.84 -27.80 14.66
C ARG A 161 14.94 -28.85 15.75
N PHE A 162 13.82 -29.28 16.33
CA PHE A 162 13.77 -30.36 17.33
C PHE A 162 13.76 -31.75 16.69
N THR A 163 13.18 -31.91 15.49
CA THR A 163 13.04 -33.20 14.80
C THR A 163 14.14 -33.50 13.78
N GLY A 164 15.05 -32.57 13.48
CA GLY A 164 16.07 -32.76 12.44
C GLY A 164 17.37 -31.98 12.71
N GLN A 165 18.42 -32.74 13.00
CA GLN A 165 19.87 -32.42 13.01
C GLN A 165 20.28 -30.94 13.17
N GLU A 166 20.82 -30.63 14.35
CA GLU A 166 21.40 -29.34 14.72
C GLU A 166 22.47 -28.87 13.71
N ARG A 167 22.11 -27.93 12.83
CA ARG A 167 23.08 -27.07 12.14
C ARG A 167 22.82 -25.61 12.51
N GLN A 168 23.89 -24.94 12.93
CA GLN A 168 23.96 -23.66 13.64
C GLN A 168 23.07 -22.57 13.02
N MET A 169 22.36 -21.81 13.87
CA MET A 169 21.68 -20.58 13.44
C MET A 169 22.70 -19.44 13.24
N PRO A 170 22.50 -18.53 12.28
CA PRO A 170 23.04 -17.18 12.39
C PRO A 170 22.44 -16.48 13.62
N LYS A 171 23.28 -15.71 14.28
CA LYS A 171 23.21 -15.15 15.64
C LYS A 171 21.97 -14.25 15.95
N LEU A 172 20.75 -14.80 15.94
CA LEU A 172 19.53 -14.08 16.35
C LEU A 172 19.30 -14.03 17.87
N GLU A 173 19.96 -14.89 18.65
CA GLU A 173 19.98 -14.78 20.12
C GLU A 173 20.59 -13.47 20.62
N ALA A 174 21.43 -12.80 19.83
CA ALA A 174 22.05 -11.54 20.23
C ALA A 174 21.06 -10.36 20.27
N LEU A 175 19.92 -10.45 19.57
CA LEU A 175 18.88 -9.42 19.60
C LEU A 175 17.81 -9.66 20.68
N ALA A 176 17.50 -10.91 21.00
CA ALA A 176 16.46 -11.24 21.98
C ALA A 176 16.94 -11.15 23.44
N LYS A 177 18.25 -11.29 23.70
CA LYS A 177 18.83 -11.21 25.05
C LYS A 177 19.15 -9.79 25.51
N LYS A 178 18.96 -8.77 24.67
CA LYS A 178 19.24 -7.38 25.06
C LYS A 178 18.07 -6.85 25.89
N PRO A 179 18.24 -6.52 27.18
CA PRO A 179 17.15 -6.00 27.99
C PRO A 179 16.62 -4.70 27.37
N LEU A 180 15.30 -4.60 27.20
CA LEU A 180 14.66 -3.43 26.59
C LEU A 180 14.92 -2.14 27.40
N LYS A 181 15.22 -2.27 28.71
CA LYS A 181 15.56 -1.15 29.60
C LYS A 181 16.91 -0.50 29.25
N ASP A 182 17.95 -1.31 29.00
CA ASP A 182 19.30 -0.79 28.73
C ASP A 182 19.38 -0.02 27.39
N THR A 183 18.53 -0.38 26.43
CA THR A 183 18.49 0.30 25.12
C THR A 183 17.80 1.67 25.22
N VAL A 184 16.82 1.82 26.10
CA VAL A 184 16.15 3.09 26.36
C VAL A 184 17.07 4.01 27.19
N ASP A 185 17.69 3.50 28.25
CA ASP A 185 18.58 4.30 29.11
C ASP A 185 19.82 4.81 28.37
N ASN A 186 20.37 4.00 27.46
CA ASN A 186 21.53 4.42 26.67
C ASN A 186 21.17 5.47 25.61
N ARG A 187 19.94 5.42 25.06
CA ARG A 187 19.42 6.41 24.11
C ARG A 187 19.12 7.75 24.79
N VAL A 188 18.61 7.71 26.03
CA VAL A 188 18.41 8.89 26.88
C VAL A 188 19.75 9.51 27.28
N ARG A 189 20.74 8.70 27.70
CA ARG A 189 22.09 9.17 28.03
C ARG A 189 22.80 9.84 26.84
N GLN A 190 22.80 9.21 25.66
CA GLN A 190 23.40 9.79 24.45
C GLN A 190 22.73 11.10 24.03
N SER A 191 21.41 11.21 24.18
CA SER A 191 20.68 12.44 23.89
C SER A 191 21.05 13.56 24.88
N SER A 192 21.23 13.22 26.16
CA SER A 192 21.64 14.18 27.20
C SER A 192 23.09 14.68 27.03
N GLU A 193 24.02 13.83 26.60
CA GLU A 193 25.41 14.24 26.33
C GLU A 193 25.54 15.11 25.08
N LYS A 194 24.73 14.85 24.05
CA LYS A 194 24.71 15.66 22.83
C LYS A 194 24.19 17.07 23.10
N ILE A 195 23.23 17.23 24.01
CA ILE A 195 22.72 18.54 24.47
C ILE A 195 23.78 19.27 25.32
N LYS A 196 24.48 18.57 26.23
CA LYS A 196 25.56 19.17 27.05
C LYS A 196 26.73 19.68 26.20
N ARG A 197 27.17 18.92 25.18
CA ARG A 197 28.25 19.34 24.27
C ARG A 197 27.88 20.52 23.36
N ALA A 198 26.58 20.74 23.12
CA ALA A 198 26.12 21.88 22.33
C ALA A 198 26.12 23.19 23.14
N GLY A 199 25.95 23.12 24.47
CA GLY A 199 25.97 24.29 25.36
C GLY A 199 27.36 24.81 25.75
N GLU A 200 28.44 24.05 25.50
CA GLU A 200 29.80 24.40 25.94
C GLU A 200 30.64 25.13 24.86
N LYS A 201 30.06 25.40 23.68
CA LYS A 201 30.72 26.11 22.57
C LYS A 201 30.26 27.56 22.41
N GLU A 202 30.14 28.29 23.51
CA GLU A 202 29.99 29.75 23.48
C GLU A 202 31.35 30.40 23.83
N PRO A 203 32.08 31.02 22.87
CA PRO A 203 33.36 31.64 23.17
C PRO A 203 33.17 32.97 23.90
N LYS A 204 33.63 33.03 25.15
CA LYS A 204 33.87 34.27 25.90
C LYS A 204 35.15 34.96 25.40
N ASN A 205 35.04 35.97 24.54
CA ASN A 205 36.13 36.93 24.31
C ASN A 205 35.61 38.34 24.68
N HIS A 206 36.00 38.85 25.84
CA HIS A 206 37.20 39.65 26.09
C HIS A 206 37.17 41.02 25.39
N SER A 207 36.86 42.02 26.21
CA SER A 207 36.98 43.46 25.95
C SER A 207 38.45 43.85 25.73
N PRO A 208 38.78 44.72 24.75
CA PRO A 208 40.04 45.44 24.74
C PRO A 208 39.88 46.92 25.10
N HIS A 209 40.74 47.33 26.02
CA HIS A 209 40.99 48.68 26.48
C HIS A 209 41.57 49.58 25.36
N ALA A 210 41.26 50.88 25.45
CA ALA A 210 41.53 51.91 24.46
C ALA A 210 43.01 52.27 24.25
N ARG A 211 43.36 52.68 23.02
CA ARG A 211 44.42 53.67 22.77
C ARG A 211 44.16 54.48 21.50
N LYS A 212 44.11 55.81 21.67
CA LYS A 212 44.11 56.88 20.66
C LYS A 212 45.37 56.81 19.78
N THR A 213 45.25 57.16 18.49
CA THR A 213 45.70 58.46 17.95
C THR A 213 45.36 58.67 16.46
N ARG A 214 44.95 59.92 16.20
CA ARG A 214 45.25 60.83 15.07
C ARG A 214 44.81 60.51 13.63
N ASP A 215 44.00 61.46 13.17
CA ASP A 215 43.92 62.08 11.84
C ASP A 215 42.85 61.55 10.87
N GLY A 216 41.95 62.48 10.51
CA GLY A 216 41.31 62.53 9.20
C GLY A 216 39.81 62.27 9.17
N ILE A 217 39.00 63.34 9.29
CA ILE A 217 37.96 63.78 8.31
C ILE A 217 37.04 62.67 7.74
N ALA A 218 35.70 62.73 7.70
CA ALA A 218 34.60 63.60 8.11
C ALA A 218 33.32 62.89 7.58
N MET A 219 32.15 63.14 8.20
CA MET A 219 30.80 63.31 7.59
C MET A 219 30.31 62.24 6.56
N GLN A 220 29.08 61.72 6.56
CA GLN A 220 27.79 62.32 6.89
C GLN A 220 26.73 61.21 6.81
N GLU A 221 25.69 61.32 7.64
CA GLU A 221 24.40 60.67 7.47
C GLU A 221 23.78 60.99 6.10
N PHE A 222 22.99 60.06 5.55
CA PHE A 222 21.73 60.41 4.88
C PHE A 222 20.73 59.26 5.02
N TYR A 223 19.68 59.56 5.80
CA TYR A 223 18.28 59.11 5.78
C TYR A 223 17.92 57.68 5.38
#